data_AF-A0A3N5FKQ3-F1
#
_entry.id   AF-A0A3N5FKQ3-F1
#
_cell.length_a   1.000
_cell.length_b   1.000
_cell.length_c   1.000
_cell.angle_alpha   90.00
_cell.angle_beta   90.00
_cell.angle_gamma   90.00
#
_symmetry.space_group_name_H-M   'P 1'
#
loop_
_entity.id
_entity.type
_entity.pdbx_description
1 polymer ?
#
loop_
_entity_poly.entity_id
_entity_poly.type
_entity_poly.pdbx_seq_one_letter_code
_entity_poly.pdbx_strand_id
1 'polypeptide(L)' 'GRMGTPQEMANGAVFLASPAASFTTGTNLVIDGALTRGVQF' A
#
# COMPACT_ATOMS: atom_id res chain seq x y z
N GLY A 1 -16.36 -2.55 1.20
CA GLY A 1 -15.19 -2.04 1.94
C GLY A 1 -15.63 -0.98 2.93
N ARG A 2 -14.76 -0.61 3.88
CA ARG A 2 -14.95 0.57 4.75
C ARG A 2 -13.96 1.67 4.34
N MET A 3 -14.21 2.90 4.80
CA MET A 3 -13.20 3.95 4.71
C MET A 3 -11.93 3.50 5.47
N GLY A 4 -10.78 3.68 4.81
CA GLY A 4 -9.48 3.56 5.46
C GLY A 4 -9.28 4.68 6.47
N THR A 5 -8.43 4.43 7.45
CA THR A 5 -7.97 5.40 8.44
C THR A 5 -6.61 5.96 8.00
N PRO A 6 -6.22 7.17 8.47
CA PRO A 6 -4.90 7.72 8.21
C PRO A 6 -3.77 6.78 8.63
N GLN A 7 -3.96 6.03 9.72
CA GLN A 7 -2.96 5.11 10.23
C GLN A 7 -2.70 3.93 9.29
N GLU A 8 -3.72 3.47 8.58
CA GLU A 8 -3.54 2.38 7.59
C GLU A 8 -2.70 2.82 6.39
N MET A 9 -2.80 4.10 6.00
CA MET A 9 -1.93 4.67 4.97
C MET A 9 -0.50 4.84 5.48
N ALA A 10 -0.35 5.35 6.71
CA ALA A 10 0.94 5.55 7.35
C ALA A 10 1.72 4.23 7.48
N ASN A 11 1.05 3.14 7.87
CA ASN A 11 1.67 1.82 7.95
C ASN A 11 2.22 1.36 6.60
N GLY A 12 1.52 1.61 5.49
CA GLY A 12 2.02 1.32 4.14
C GLY A 12 3.26 2.13 3.77
N ALA A 13 3.26 3.42 4.07
CA ALA A 13 4.41 4.29 3.85
C ALA A 13 5.62 3.86 4.69
N VAL A 14 5.40 3.55 5.98
CA VAL A 14 6.46 3.06 6.89
C VAL A 14 7.00 1.72 6.43
N PHE A 15 6.14 0.81 5.96
CA PHE A 15 6.57 -0.47 5.38
C PHE A 15 7.53 -0.25 4.20
N LEU A 16 7.16 0.59 3.22
CA LEU A 16 8.00 0.88 2.05
C LEU A 16 9.31 1.57 2.43
N ALA A 17 9.31 2.39 3.49
CA ALA A 17 10.51 3.04 4.00
C ALA A 17 11.40 2.12 4.86
N SER A 18 10.90 0.95 5.25
CA SER A 18 11.60 0.03 6.15
C SER A 18 12.56 -0.92 5.41
N PRO A 19 13.54 -1.51 6.11
CA PRO A 19 14.38 -2.57 5.55
C PRO A 19 13.60 -3.79 5.04
N ALA A 20 12.37 -4.01 5.51
CA ALA A 20 11.52 -5.12 5.07
C ALA A 20 11.11 -4.99 3.58
N ALA A 21 11.11 -3.77 3.03
CA ALA A 21 10.82 -3.50 1.63
C ALA A 21 12.08 -3.37 0.77
N SER A 22 13.25 -3.88 1.24
CA SER A 22 14.55 -3.69 0.56
C SER A 22 14.64 -4.17 -0.89
N PHE A 23 13.72 -5.04 -1.32
CA PHE A 23 13.62 -5.53 -2.70
C PHE A 23 12.32 -5.12 -3.40
N THR A 24 11.58 -4.16 -2.85
CA THR A 24 10.33 -3.66 -3.41
C THR A 24 10.57 -2.27 -4.02
N THR A 25 10.58 -2.20 -5.34
CA THR A 25 10.74 -0.94 -6.10
C THR A 25 9.94 -1.01 -7.41
N GLY A 26 9.65 0.14 -8.01
CA GLY A 26 8.95 0.23 -9.30
C GLY A 26 7.49 -0.24 -9.27
N THR A 27 6.85 -0.24 -8.11
CA THR A 27 5.47 -0.74 -7.92
C THR A 27 4.58 0.27 -7.20
N ASN A 28 3.26 0.14 -7.38
CA ASN A 28 2.25 0.92 -6.69
C ASN A 28 1.61 0.09 -5.56
N LEU A 29 1.86 0.47 -4.31
CA LEU A 29 1.19 -0.12 -3.16
C LEU A 29 -0.20 0.48 -2.98
N VAL A 30 -1.24 -0.27 -3.36
CA VAL A 30 -2.65 0.15 -3.25
C VAL A 30 -3.24 -0.27 -1.91
N ILE A 31 -3.76 0.69 -1.13
CA ILE A 31 -4.41 0.46 0.17
C ILE A 31 -5.78 1.15 0.14
N ASP A 32 -6.80 0.47 -0.38
CA ASP A 32 -8.10 1.08 -0.64
C ASP A 32 -9.31 0.24 -0.16
N GLY A 33 -9.05 -0.82 0.61
CA GLY A 33 -10.10 -1.69 1.12
C GLY A 33 -10.79 -2.55 0.04
N ALA A 34 -10.02 -2.97 -0.97
CA ALA A 34 -10.46 -3.77 -2.12
C ALA A 34 -11.41 -3.00 -3.07
N LEU A 35 -11.23 -1.69 -3.15
CA LEU A 35 -12.01 -0.84 -4.06
C LEU A 35 -11.51 -0.96 -5.50
N THR A 36 -10.19 -1.03 -5.69
CA THR A 36 -9.56 -1.27 -6.98
C THR A 36 -9.57 -2.77 -7.27
N ARG A 37 -10.34 -3.18 -8.27
CA ARG A 37 -10.20 -4.51 -8.90
C ARG A 37 -8.99 -4.44 -9.83
N GLY A 38 -7.84 -4.90 -9.35
CA GLY A 38 -6.55 -4.72 -10.01
C GLY A 38 -6.54 -5.14 -11.48
N VAL A 39 -6.36 -4.17 -12.37
CA VAL A 39 -5.62 -4.37 -13.61
C VAL A 39 -4.38 -3.49 -13.47
N GLN A 40 -3.29 -4.07 -12.98
CA GLN A 40 -1.98 -3.42 -12.95
C GLN A 40 -1.25 -3.90 -14.21
N PHE A 41 -1.08 -3.00 -15.18
CA PHE A 41 -0.24 -3.23 -16.36
C PHE A 41 1.23 -3.04 -16.03
#